data_AF-A0A5K1ATW8-F1
#
_entry.id   AF-A0A5K1ATW8-F1
#
_cell.length_a   1.000
_cell.length_b   1.000
_cell.length_c   1.000
_cell.angle_alpha   90.00
_cell.angle_beta   90.00
_cell.angle_gamma   90.00
#
_symmetry.space_group_name_H-M   'P 1'
#
loop_
_entity.id
_entity.type
_entity.pdbx_description
1 polymer ?
#
loop_
_entity_poly.entity_id
_entity_poly.type
_entity_poly.pdbx_seq_one_letter_code
_entity_poly.pdbx_strand_id
1 'polypeptide(L)' 'CVICCTEYKRGDSLITLPCKHFYHADCASRWLRVNK' A
#
# COMPACT_ATOMS: atom_id res chain seq x y z
N CYS A 1 -6.22 1.01 2.81
CA CYS A 1 -5.06 0.12 2.61
C CYS A 1 -5.22 -1.12 3.47
N VAL A 2 -5.28 -2.33 2.89
CA VAL A 2 -5.50 -3.57 3.66
C VAL A 2 -4.30 -3.99 4.52
N ILE A 3 -3.12 -3.40 4.30
CA ILE A 3 -1.91 -3.66 5.11
C ILE A 3 -2.01 -2.96 6.48
N CYS A 4 -2.51 -1.72 6.52
CA CYS A 4 -2.61 -0.93 7.75
C CYS A 4 -4.06 -0.76 8.25
N CYS A 5 -5.03 -1.38 7.57
CA CYS A 5 -6.46 -1.29 7.88
C CYS A 5 -6.99 0.14 8.01
N THR A 6 -6.39 1.10 7.29
CA THR A 6 -6.77 2.52 7.33
C THR A 6 -7.43 2.96 6.03
N GLU A 7 -8.36 3.91 6.11
CA GLU A 7 -8.95 4.57 4.95
C GLU A 7 -7.91 5.39 4.16
N TYR A 8 -8.18 5.54 2.86
CA TYR A 8 -7.39 6.40 1.98
C TYR A 8 -7.88 7.84 2.10
N LYS A 9 -6.96 8.77 2.33
CA LYS A 9 -7.26 10.21 2.41
C LYS A 9 -6.69 10.92 1.19
N ARG A 10 -7.25 12.10 0.90
CA ARG A 10 -6.70 13.00 -0.12
C ARG A 10 -5.29 13.41 0.28
N GLY A 11 -4.32 13.15 -0.59
CA GLY A 11 -2.90 13.39 -0.33
C GLY A 11 -2.11 12.15 0.06
N ASP A 12 -2.78 11.01 0.32
CA ASP A 12 -2.06 9.76 0.52
C ASP A 12 -1.38 9.30 -0.78
N SER A 13 -0.11 8.96 -0.66
CA SER A 13 0.65 8.36 -1.76
C SER A 13 0.21 6.91 -1.92
N LEU A 14 -0.56 6.61 -2.97
CA LEU A 14 -1.00 5.26 -3.29
C LEU A 14 -0.17 4.66 -4.42
N ILE A 15 0.06 3.35 -4.37
CA ILE A 15 0.63 2.58 -5.47
C ILE A 15 -0.31 1.48 -5.89
N THR A 16 -0.25 1.15 -7.18
CA THR A 16 -0.96 0.03 -7.77
C THR A 16 0.03 -1.09 -8.03
N LEU A 17 -0.19 -2.23 -7.40
CA LEU A 17 0.59 -3.44 -7.65
C LEU A 17 0.15 -4.11 -8.97
N PRO A 18 0.97 -4.97 -9.60
CA PRO A 18 0.61 -5.66 -10.83
C PRO A 18 -0.64 -6.56 -10.69
N CYS A 19 -0.99 -6.95 -9.45
CA CYS A 19 -2.24 -7.62 -9.13
C CYS A 19 -3.48 -6.70 -9.10
N LYS A 20 -3.35 -5.43 -9.55
CA LYS A 20 -4.39 -4.39 -9.61
C LYS A 20 -4.94 -3.91 -8.26
N HIS A 21 -4.26 -4.22 -7.16
CA HIS A 21 -4.65 -3.76 -5.83
C HIS A 21 -3.94 -2.46 -5.47
N PHE A 22 -4.65 -1.59 -4.75
CA PHE A 22 -4.15 -0.29 -4.28
C PHE A 22 -3.71 -0.37 -2.82
N TYR A 23 -2.59 0.27 -2.51
CA TYR A 23 -2.04 0.35 -1.17
C TYR A 23 -1.35 1.68 -0.97
N HIS A 24 -1.13 2.10 0.28
CA HIS A 24 -0.19 3.18 0.54
C HIS A 24 1.20 2.78 0.05
N ALA A 25 1.90 3.71 -0.60
CA ALA A 25 3.26 3.51 -1.10
C ALA A 25 4.20 3.00 0.00
N ASP A 26 4.10 3.59 1.19
CA ASP A 26 4.86 3.19 2.37
C ASP A 26 4.50 1.78 2.83
N CYS A 27 3.20 1.48 2.95
CA CYS A 27 2.72 0.16 3.36
C CYS A 27 3.17 -0.93 2.38
N ALA A 28 3.04 -0.71 1.08
CA ALA A 28 3.44 -1.68 0.08
C ALA A 28 4.97 -1.89 0.06
N SER A 29 5.75 -0.81 0.13
CA SER A 29 7.23 -0.89 0.22
C SER A 29 7.67 -1.67 1.46
N ARG A 30 7.07 -1.38 2.62
CA ARG A 30 7.36 -2.08 3.88
C ARG A 30 6.95 -3.55 3.82
N TRP A 31 5.78 -3.86 3.29
CA TRP A 31 5.28 -5.23 3.17
C TRP A 31 6.13 -6.09 2.22
N LEU A 32 6.52 -5.54 1.05
CA LEU A 32 7.41 -6.21 0.09
C LEU A 32 8.80 -6.47 0.68
N ARG A 33 9.31 -5.57 1.52
CA ARG A 33 10.62 -5.75 2.17
C ARG A 33 10.61 -6.84 3.24
N VAL A 34 9.48 -7.03 3.93
CA VAL A 34 9.32 -8.05 4.97
C VAL A 34 9.04 -9.44 4.39
N ASN A 35 8.31 -9.53 3.27
CA ASN A 35 7.95 -10.80 2.62
C ASN A 35 8.93 -11.21 1.49
N LYS A 36 10.21 -10.84 1.62
CA LYS A 36 11.26 -11.26 0.68
C LYS A 36 11.81 -12.63 1.07
#